data_AF-A0A6P4IIS9-F1
#
_entry.id   AF-A0A6P4IIS9-F1
#
_cell.length_a   1.000
_cell.length_b   1.000
_cell.length_c   1.000
_cell.angle_alpha   90.00
_cell.angle_beta   90.00
_cell.angle_gamma   90.00
#
_symmetry.space_group_name_H-M   'P 1'
#
loop_
_entity.id
_entity.type
_entity.pdbx_description
1 polymer ?
#
loop_
_entity_poly.entity_id
_entity_poly.type
_entity_poly.pdbx_seq_one_letter_code
_entity_poly.pdbx_strand_id
1 'polypeptide(L)'
;MLMSPKKKSSPDPGVPTTSSSRRHRLDPVPQWSRLLDHNDEARQRKKNDRYQVEIPNRLWSLFGHVRPVEPEKRELYSLGSCVTAASGKTLACCVMACCAGSFHSLDCWDSQLLDRIMVNGQDYHEVSLAGRLRKDLGPGGELTLESLGTACSLDGQPFWLDIEKFSSGKLYNKSKSLGSALSVFFAHHLQTGILQLRDQALAFGYIPEFAAGGAFFMFHCQAQGKPVFNECETAPYVLRMRQLKQLLNCILITLDERQHNVPFKIHKVHCVPMAAYM
;
A
#
# COMPACT_ATOMS: atom_id res chain seq x y z
N MET A 1 -33.78 62.72 -30.24
CA MET A 1 -32.39 63.00 -30.66
C MET A 1 -31.52 61.90 -30.06
N LEU A 2 -31.14 60.78 -30.69
CA LEU A 2 -30.80 60.44 -32.08
C LEU A 2 -29.75 61.38 -32.69
N MET A 3 -28.46 61.01 -32.55
CA MET A 3 -27.42 61.05 -33.59
C MET A 3 -26.17 60.26 -33.15
N SER A 4 -26.08 59.03 -33.69
CA SER A 4 -24.99 58.41 -34.47
C SER A 4 -23.53 58.28 -33.98
N PRO A 5 -22.82 57.22 -34.45
CA PRO A 5 -21.65 56.61 -33.81
C PRO A 5 -20.31 56.96 -34.48
N LYS A 6 -19.20 56.95 -33.72
CA LYS A 6 -17.84 57.01 -34.27
C LYS A 6 -17.22 55.61 -34.41
N LYS A 7 -16.63 55.42 -35.59
CA LYS A 7 -16.09 54.19 -36.17
C LYS A 7 -14.93 53.57 -35.39
N LYS A 8 -14.92 52.23 -35.49
CA LYS A 8 -13.83 51.26 -35.27
C LYS A 8 -12.44 51.77 -35.63
N SER A 9 -11.50 51.61 -34.70
CA SER A 9 -10.08 51.38 -34.98
C SER A 9 -9.73 49.97 -34.51
N SER A 10 -9.33 49.11 -35.45
CA SER A 10 -8.77 47.80 -35.21
C SER A 10 -7.32 47.94 -34.74
N PRO A 11 -6.86 47.20 -33.72
CA PRO A 11 -5.45 46.91 -33.54
C PRO A 11 -5.08 45.53 -34.10
N ASP A 12 -3.83 45.44 -34.55
CA ASP A 12 -3.21 44.37 -35.33
C ASP A 12 -3.31 42.94 -34.79
N PRO A 13 -3.23 41.93 -35.69
CA PRO A 13 -3.19 40.52 -35.34
C PRO A 13 -1.76 40.11 -34.97
N GLY A 14 -1.49 39.85 -33.69
CA GLY A 14 -0.16 39.38 -33.34
C GLY A 14 0.21 39.39 -31.87
N VAL A 15 -0.67 38.93 -30.98
CA VAL A 15 -0.24 38.47 -29.65
C VAL A 15 -1.01 37.18 -29.34
N PRO A 16 -0.35 36.02 -29.30
CA PRO A 16 -0.98 34.79 -28.84
C PRO A 16 -1.29 34.94 -27.36
N THR A 17 -2.56 35.19 -27.04
CA THR A 17 -3.10 34.95 -25.72
C THR A 17 -2.97 33.46 -25.46
N THR A 18 -2.00 33.07 -24.64
CA THR A 18 -1.86 31.71 -24.13
C THR A 18 -3.02 31.43 -23.18
N SER A 19 -4.17 31.09 -23.78
CA SER A 19 -5.24 30.35 -23.15
C SER A 19 -4.73 28.94 -22.82
N SER A 20 -4.04 28.82 -21.69
CA SER A 20 -3.68 27.50 -21.15
C SER A 20 -3.52 27.59 -19.64
N SER A 21 -4.62 27.93 -18.97
CA SER A 21 -4.76 27.69 -17.54
C SER A 21 -6.12 27.05 -17.24
N ARG A 22 -6.53 26.10 -18.08
CA ARG A 22 -7.30 24.96 -17.57
C ARG A 22 -6.33 24.11 -16.77
N ARG A 23 -6.14 24.50 -15.50
CA ARG A 23 -5.59 23.59 -14.50
C ARG A 23 -6.48 22.36 -14.52
N HIS A 24 -6.03 21.30 -15.17
CA HIS A 24 -6.45 19.97 -14.78
C HIS A 24 -6.27 19.95 -13.26
N ARG A 25 -7.36 19.73 -12.51
CA ARG A 25 -7.26 19.43 -11.10
C ARG A 25 -6.44 18.15 -11.03
N LEU A 26 -5.12 18.30 -10.85
CA LEU A 26 -4.22 17.19 -10.57
C LEU A 26 -4.82 16.54 -9.32
N ASP A 27 -5.17 15.26 -9.43
CA ASP A 27 -5.54 14.49 -8.25
C ASP A 27 -4.46 14.70 -7.18
N PRO A 28 -4.86 14.91 -5.90
CA PRO A 28 -3.92 15.27 -4.86
C PRO A 28 -2.85 14.17 -4.73
N VAL A 29 -1.59 14.54 -4.96
CA VAL A 29 -0.44 13.65 -4.86
C VAL A 29 -0.24 13.26 -3.38
N PRO A 30 -0.09 11.97 -3.04
CA PRO A 30 0.15 11.55 -1.66
C PRO A 30 1.39 12.22 -1.07
N GLN A 31 1.33 12.57 0.22
CA GLN A 31 2.46 13.24 0.89
C GLN A 31 3.75 12.43 0.90
N TRP A 32 3.70 11.11 0.70
CA TRP A 32 4.89 10.23 0.59
C TRP A 32 5.31 9.96 -0.85
N SER A 33 4.69 10.58 -1.85
CA SER A 33 5.04 10.38 -3.26
C SER A 33 6.50 10.74 -3.53
N ARG A 34 7.21 9.89 -4.29
CA ARG A 34 8.57 10.12 -4.76
C ARG A 34 8.66 11.16 -5.87
N LEU A 35 7.52 11.62 -6.38
CA LEU A 35 7.43 12.75 -7.32
C LEU A 35 7.61 14.11 -6.64
N LEU A 36 7.61 14.14 -5.30
CA LEU A 36 7.83 15.33 -4.50
C LEU A 36 9.30 15.37 -4.03
N ASP A 37 9.94 16.52 -4.05
CA ASP A 37 11.29 16.70 -3.51
C ASP A 37 11.30 17.20 -2.06
N HIS A 38 10.12 17.61 -1.57
CA HIS A 38 9.92 18.24 -0.27
C HIS A 38 8.85 17.52 0.55
N ASN A 39 8.94 17.66 1.87
CA ASN A 39 7.91 17.21 2.79
C ASN A 39 6.82 18.27 3.01
N ASP A 40 5.87 17.99 3.92
CA ASP A 40 4.73 18.87 4.22
C ASP A 40 5.15 20.26 4.77
N GLU A 41 6.36 20.40 5.32
CA GLU A 41 6.94 21.67 5.77
C GLU A 41 7.86 22.33 4.72
N ALA A 42 7.78 21.90 3.46
CA ALA A 42 8.65 22.34 2.36
C ALA A 42 10.16 22.07 2.55
N ARG A 43 10.54 21.24 3.53
CA ARG A 43 11.93 20.84 3.74
C ARG A 43 12.31 19.77 2.73
N GLN A 44 13.50 19.87 2.16
CA GLN A 44 14.03 18.82 1.28
C GLN A 44 14.12 17.49 2.02
N ARG A 45 13.69 16.43 1.35
CA ARG A 45 13.83 15.08 1.89
C ARG A 45 15.30 14.66 1.89
N LYS A 46 15.77 14.18 3.04
CA LYS A 46 17.13 13.66 3.17
C LYS A 46 17.19 12.27 2.54
N LYS A 47 18.04 12.10 1.52
CA LYS A 47 18.18 10.84 0.78
C LYS A 47 18.80 9.69 1.58
N ASN A 48 19.52 9.98 2.67
CA ASN A 48 20.33 8.99 3.39
C ASN A 48 19.69 8.49 4.70
N ASP A 49 18.51 8.99 5.06
CA ASP A 49 17.81 8.51 6.25
C ASP A 49 17.02 7.24 5.89
N ARG A 50 17.08 6.22 6.75
CA ARG A 50 16.29 4.98 6.57
C ARG A 50 14.81 5.29 6.39
N TYR A 51 14.29 6.15 7.26
CA TYR A 51 12.93 6.67 7.17
C TYR A 51 12.96 8.15 6.79
N GLN A 52 12.23 8.49 5.75
CA GLN A 52 12.05 9.87 5.33
C GLN A 52 10.87 10.50 6.07
N VAL A 53 11.08 11.71 6.60
CA VAL A 53 10.06 12.46 7.34
C VAL A 53 9.10 13.14 6.37
N GLU A 54 7.88 12.61 6.26
CA GLU A 54 6.84 13.20 5.41
C GLU A 54 6.03 14.26 6.14
N ILE A 55 5.69 13.97 7.40
CA ILE A 55 5.07 14.93 8.31
C ILE A 55 5.79 14.79 9.66
N PRO A 56 6.44 15.86 10.16
CA PRO A 56 7.20 15.79 11.40
C PRO A 56 6.41 15.21 12.56
N ASN A 57 7.04 14.28 13.28
CA ASN A 57 6.49 13.58 14.44
C ASN A 57 5.20 12.79 14.19
N ARG A 58 4.79 12.60 12.93
CA ARG A 58 3.49 12.01 12.57
C ARG A 58 3.58 10.91 11.53
N LEU A 59 4.32 11.13 10.44
CA LEU A 59 4.37 10.24 9.29
C LEU A 59 5.78 10.16 8.74
N TRP A 60 6.25 8.93 8.61
CA TRP A 60 7.51 8.60 7.97
C TRP A 60 7.28 7.56 6.88
N SER A 61 8.12 7.57 5.86
CA SER A 61 8.09 6.61 4.77
C SER A 61 9.45 5.91 4.60
N LEU A 62 9.41 4.65 4.21
CA LEU A 62 10.58 3.87 3.81
C LEU A 62 10.22 3.11 2.54
N PHE A 63 11.12 3.11 1.56
CA PHE A 63 10.92 2.51 0.24
C PHE A 63 11.96 1.42 0.00
N GLY A 64 11.55 0.34 -0.68
CA GLY A 64 12.49 -0.62 -1.26
C GLY A 64 13.22 -0.03 -2.46
N HIS A 65 14.07 -0.81 -3.10
CA HIS A 65 14.76 -0.33 -4.29
C HIS A 65 13.78 -0.16 -5.45
N VAL A 66 13.86 1.00 -6.10
CA VAL A 66 13.05 1.32 -7.28
C VAL A 66 13.48 0.43 -8.43
N ARG A 67 12.51 -0.25 -9.03
CA ARG A 67 12.69 -1.13 -10.18
C ARG A 67 11.93 -0.59 -11.38
N PRO A 68 12.46 -0.75 -12.60
CA PRO A 68 11.71 -0.46 -13.80
C PRO A 68 10.57 -1.47 -13.94
N VAL A 69 9.42 -1.00 -14.39
CA VAL A 69 8.30 -1.85 -14.78
C VAL A 69 8.62 -2.45 -16.14
N GLU A 70 8.60 -3.77 -16.24
CA GLU A 70 8.73 -4.45 -17.54
C GLU A 70 7.55 -4.09 -18.48
N PRO A 71 7.82 -3.81 -19.77
CA PRO A 71 6.79 -3.38 -20.72
C PRO A 71 5.59 -4.33 -20.81
N GLU A 72 5.84 -5.63 -20.74
CA GLU A 72 4.82 -6.69 -20.87
C GLU A 72 3.79 -6.68 -19.72
N LYS A 73 4.20 -6.25 -18.52
CA LYS A 73 3.30 -6.12 -17.37
C LYS A 73 2.44 -4.86 -17.45
N ARG A 74 2.84 -3.86 -18.24
CA ARG A 74 2.15 -2.57 -18.37
C ARG A 74 0.77 -2.71 -19.02
N GLU A 75 0.66 -3.58 -20.01
CA GLU A 75 -0.59 -3.80 -20.76
C GLU A 75 -1.62 -4.58 -19.95
N LEU A 76 -1.16 -5.53 -19.13
CA LEU A 76 -2.02 -6.39 -18.31
C LEU A 76 -2.78 -5.66 -17.20
N TYR A 77 -2.22 -4.55 -16.69
CA TYR A 77 -2.88 -3.68 -15.69
C TYR A 77 -3.65 -2.52 -16.34
N SER A 78 -3.33 -2.14 -17.58
CA SER A 78 -3.98 -1.02 -18.29
C SER A 78 -5.28 -1.45 -18.98
N LEU A 79 -5.34 -2.69 -19.49
CA LEU A 79 -6.62 -3.33 -19.79
C LEU A 79 -7.21 -3.78 -18.47
N GLY A 80 -8.17 -3.01 -17.94
CA GLY A 80 -8.88 -3.26 -16.68
C GLY A 80 -9.25 -4.72 -16.51
N SER A 81 -8.30 -5.49 -15.97
CA SER A 81 -8.43 -6.92 -15.84
C SER A 81 -9.55 -7.10 -14.83
N CYS A 82 -10.55 -7.90 -15.20
CA CYS A 82 -11.67 -8.27 -14.36
C CYS A 82 -11.20 -9.20 -13.22
N VAL A 83 -10.07 -8.89 -12.59
CA VAL A 83 -9.58 -9.58 -11.41
C VAL A 83 -10.36 -9.03 -10.24
N THR A 84 -11.22 -9.87 -9.68
CA THR A 84 -12.06 -9.51 -8.54
C THR A 84 -11.31 -9.58 -7.21
N ALA A 85 -10.06 -10.06 -7.22
CA ALA A 85 -9.23 -10.34 -6.05
C ALA A 85 -7.75 -9.97 -6.28
N ALA A 86 -7.04 -9.56 -5.23
CA ALA A 86 -5.60 -9.35 -5.31
C ALA A 86 -4.85 -10.63 -5.67
N SER A 87 -3.77 -10.52 -6.44
CA SER A 87 -2.99 -11.69 -6.86
C SER A 87 -2.40 -12.45 -5.67
N GLY A 88 -2.29 -13.77 -5.77
CA GLY A 88 -1.74 -14.61 -4.70
C GLY A 88 -0.34 -14.16 -4.27
N LYS A 89 0.48 -13.69 -5.22
CA LYS A 89 1.81 -13.14 -4.98
C LYS A 89 1.79 -11.91 -4.09
N THR A 90 0.85 -10.99 -4.34
CA THR A 90 0.66 -9.79 -3.50
C THR A 90 0.30 -10.19 -2.08
N LEU A 91 -0.62 -11.14 -1.94
CA LEU A 91 -1.07 -11.63 -0.64
C LEU A 91 0.08 -12.27 0.14
N ALA A 92 0.89 -13.09 -0.51
CA ALA A 92 2.09 -13.68 0.08
C ALA A 92 3.10 -12.62 0.54
N CYS A 93 3.33 -11.56 -0.25
CA CYS A 93 4.18 -10.44 0.16
C CYS A 93 3.59 -9.67 1.38
N CYS A 94 2.28 -9.48 1.43
CA CYS A 94 1.61 -8.88 2.59
C CYS A 94 1.75 -9.74 3.85
N VAL A 95 1.68 -11.07 3.72
CA VAL A 95 1.96 -12.02 4.81
C VAL A 95 3.38 -11.84 5.32
N MET A 96 4.38 -11.78 4.43
CA MET A 96 5.77 -11.57 4.81
C MET A 96 5.98 -10.26 5.55
N ALA A 97 5.34 -9.18 5.12
CA ALA A 97 5.41 -7.90 5.84
C ALA A 97 4.81 -7.98 7.24
N CYS A 98 3.72 -8.74 7.43
CA CYS A 98 3.17 -9.00 8.77
C CYS A 98 4.15 -9.78 9.65
N CYS A 99 4.78 -10.83 9.11
CA CYS A 99 5.75 -11.62 9.88
C CYS A 99 7.05 -10.85 10.16
N ALA A 100 7.56 -10.06 9.23
CA ALA A 100 8.67 -9.14 9.49
C ALA A 100 8.36 -8.20 10.66
N GLY A 101 7.11 -7.73 10.76
CA GLY A 101 6.64 -6.91 11.88
C GLY A 101 6.51 -7.66 13.21
N SER A 102 6.40 -8.99 13.15
CA SER A 102 6.36 -9.85 14.34
C SER A 102 7.75 -10.16 14.89
N PHE A 103 8.79 -10.17 14.02
CA PHE A 103 10.16 -10.52 14.39
C PHE A 103 11.10 -9.33 14.55
N HIS A 104 10.78 -8.19 13.94
CA HIS A 104 11.65 -7.02 13.92
C HIS A 104 10.90 -5.75 14.32
N SER A 105 11.53 -4.92 15.16
CA SER A 105 11.10 -3.54 15.39
C SER A 105 11.12 -2.76 14.07
N LEU A 106 10.20 -1.80 13.90
CA LEU A 106 10.20 -0.91 12.74
C LEU A 106 11.47 -0.06 12.67
N ASP A 107 12.14 0.18 13.79
CA ASP A 107 13.44 0.85 13.82
C ASP A 107 14.56 0.06 13.14
N CYS A 108 14.36 -1.24 12.87
CA CYS A 108 15.31 -2.09 12.16
C CYS A 108 14.99 -2.21 10.66
N TRP A 109 13.85 -1.70 10.20
CA TRP A 109 13.46 -1.80 8.81
C TRP A 109 14.28 -0.85 7.93
N ASP A 110 14.67 -1.34 6.77
CA ASP A 110 15.39 -0.61 5.73
C ASP A 110 14.95 -1.07 4.33
N SER A 111 15.51 -0.46 3.29
CA SER A 111 15.16 -0.78 1.90
C SER A 111 15.47 -2.23 1.55
N GLN A 112 16.54 -2.81 2.11
CA GLN A 112 16.94 -4.19 1.85
C GLN A 112 15.94 -5.18 2.47
N LEU A 113 15.43 -4.90 3.67
CA LEU A 113 14.37 -5.70 4.28
C LEU A 113 13.10 -5.67 3.43
N LEU A 114 12.70 -4.52 2.89
CA LEU A 114 11.53 -4.44 2.01
C LEU A 114 11.69 -5.29 0.74
N ASP A 115 12.89 -5.33 0.17
CA ASP A 115 13.14 -6.18 -0.99
C ASP A 115 13.18 -7.67 -0.62
N ARG A 116 13.75 -8.01 0.55
CA ARG A 116 13.70 -9.39 1.09
C ARG A 116 12.28 -9.85 1.35
N ILE A 117 11.39 -8.98 1.85
CA ILE A 117 9.95 -9.27 1.99
C ILE A 117 9.34 -9.66 0.63
N MET A 118 9.71 -8.96 -0.44
CA MET A 118 9.21 -9.27 -1.78
C MET A 118 9.74 -10.62 -2.31
N VAL A 119 11.03 -10.91 -2.10
CA VAL A 119 11.64 -12.19 -2.53
C VAL A 119 11.05 -13.36 -1.75
N ASN A 120 11.08 -13.31 -0.42
CA ASN A 120 10.51 -14.36 0.43
C ASN A 120 8.99 -14.52 0.15
N GLY A 121 8.27 -13.44 -0.16
CA GLY A 121 6.85 -13.49 -0.54
C GLY A 121 6.61 -14.25 -1.84
N GLN A 122 7.46 -14.05 -2.84
CA GLN A 122 7.42 -14.81 -4.10
C GLN A 122 7.71 -16.29 -3.85
N ASP A 123 8.76 -16.61 -3.08
CA ASP A 123 9.13 -17.99 -2.76
C ASP A 123 8.01 -18.71 -2.00
N TYR A 124 7.41 -18.03 -1.01
CA TYR A 124 6.29 -18.57 -0.24
C TYR A 124 5.04 -18.80 -1.09
N HIS A 125 4.76 -17.90 -2.04
CA HIS A 125 3.67 -18.10 -3.00
C HIS A 125 3.90 -19.36 -3.84
N GLU A 126 5.12 -19.55 -4.36
CA GLU A 126 5.48 -20.71 -5.19
C GLU A 126 5.40 -22.03 -4.42
N VAL A 127 5.93 -22.05 -3.19
CA VAL A 127 5.84 -23.22 -2.29
C VAL A 127 4.37 -23.53 -1.96
N SER A 128 3.56 -22.51 -1.66
CA SER A 128 2.13 -22.69 -1.39
C SER A 128 1.38 -23.24 -2.60
N LEU A 129 1.70 -22.75 -3.79
CA LEU A 129 1.09 -23.20 -5.04
C LEU A 129 1.44 -24.66 -5.33
N ALA A 130 2.72 -25.03 -5.20
CA ALA A 130 3.18 -26.40 -5.35
C ALA A 130 2.53 -27.33 -4.31
N GLY A 131 2.38 -26.87 -3.06
CA GLY A 131 1.71 -27.60 -2.00
C GLY A 131 0.22 -27.85 -2.28
N ARG A 132 -0.48 -26.87 -2.85
CA ARG A 132 -1.88 -27.02 -3.26
C ARG A 132 -2.05 -28.04 -4.39
N LEU A 133 -1.18 -27.98 -5.40
CA LEU A 133 -1.19 -28.92 -6.53
C LEU A 133 -1.01 -30.37 -6.06
N ARG A 134 -0.12 -30.62 -5.09
CA ARG A 134 0.10 -31.95 -4.51
C ARG A 134 -1.09 -32.49 -3.71
N LYS A 135 -1.98 -31.61 -3.23
CA LYS A 135 -3.16 -31.99 -2.42
C LYS A 135 -4.41 -32.24 -3.27
N ASP A 136 -4.29 -32.24 -4.61
CA ASP A 136 -5.40 -32.38 -5.55
C ASP A 136 -6.58 -31.42 -5.31
N LEU A 137 -6.30 -30.24 -4.72
CA LEU A 137 -7.29 -29.19 -4.44
C LEU A 137 -7.70 -28.38 -5.70
N GLY A 138 -7.63 -29.05 -6.86
CA GLY A 138 -7.99 -28.53 -8.18
C GLY A 138 -6.92 -27.63 -8.82
N PRO A 139 -6.62 -27.83 -10.13
CA PRO A 139 -5.83 -26.88 -10.89
C PRO A 139 -6.71 -25.69 -11.31
N GLY A 140 -6.26 -24.46 -11.08
CA GLY A 140 -6.76 -23.32 -11.86
C GLY A 140 -7.30 -22.09 -11.13
N GLY A 141 -7.12 -21.96 -9.81
CA GLY A 141 -7.46 -20.72 -9.10
C GLY A 141 -6.23 -19.97 -8.59
N GLU A 142 -6.26 -18.63 -8.59
CA GLU A 142 -5.32 -17.80 -7.83
C GLU A 142 -5.34 -18.19 -6.34
N LEU A 143 -4.19 -18.13 -5.67
CA LEU A 143 -4.12 -18.39 -4.23
C LEU A 143 -4.83 -17.27 -3.47
N THR A 144 -5.72 -17.65 -2.56
CA THR A 144 -6.30 -16.75 -1.55
C THR A 144 -5.55 -16.88 -0.23
N LEU A 145 -5.75 -15.93 0.69
CA LEU A 145 -5.14 -15.97 2.03
C LEU A 145 -5.43 -17.27 2.78
N GLU A 146 -6.64 -17.82 2.62
CA GLU A 146 -7.07 -19.07 3.26
C GLU A 146 -6.42 -20.33 2.64
N SER A 147 -5.83 -20.20 1.45
CA SER A 147 -5.19 -21.30 0.72
C SER A 147 -3.65 -21.27 0.78
N LEU A 148 -3.06 -20.23 1.37
CA LEU A 148 -1.62 -20.13 1.56
C LEU A 148 -1.14 -21.15 2.61
N GLY A 149 0.09 -21.63 2.46
CA GLY A 149 0.65 -22.67 3.35
C GLY A 149 0.86 -22.18 4.78
N THR A 150 0.68 -23.03 5.79
CA THR A 150 0.88 -22.64 7.19
C THR A 150 2.34 -22.62 7.64
N ALA A 151 3.24 -23.25 6.88
CA ALA A 151 4.69 -23.23 7.15
C ALA A 151 5.37 -22.23 6.22
N CYS A 152 6.25 -21.42 6.79
CA CYS A 152 6.97 -20.39 6.04
C CYS A 152 8.34 -20.08 6.68
N SER A 153 9.19 -19.34 5.95
CA SER A 153 10.41 -18.76 6.47
C SER A 153 10.59 -17.32 6.02
N LEU A 154 11.36 -16.57 6.80
CA LEU A 154 11.85 -15.22 6.47
C LEU A 154 13.35 -15.25 6.74
N ASP A 155 14.15 -15.06 5.69
CA ASP A 155 15.62 -15.11 5.76
C ASP A 155 16.15 -16.40 6.41
N GLY A 156 15.50 -17.52 6.07
CA GLY A 156 15.87 -18.84 6.58
C GLY A 156 15.37 -19.15 7.99
N GLN A 157 14.72 -18.22 8.69
CA GLN A 157 14.10 -18.49 9.99
C GLN A 157 12.69 -19.09 9.80
N PRO A 158 12.46 -20.35 10.20
CA PRO A 158 11.16 -21.00 10.00
C PRO A 158 10.15 -20.60 11.08
N PHE A 159 8.90 -20.40 10.65
CA PHE A 159 7.77 -20.10 11.53
C PHE A 159 6.46 -20.72 11.02
N TRP A 160 5.54 -20.92 11.96
CA TRP A 160 4.15 -21.26 11.68
C TRP A 160 3.34 -19.99 11.48
N LEU A 161 2.37 -20.06 10.58
CA LEU A 161 1.49 -18.99 10.22
C LEU A 161 0.04 -19.39 10.49
N ASP A 162 -0.67 -18.50 11.18
CA ASP A 162 -2.12 -18.55 11.34
C ASP A 162 -2.73 -17.31 10.67
N ILE A 163 -3.53 -17.54 9.61
CA ILE A 163 -4.28 -16.50 8.92
C ILE A 163 -5.76 -16.78 9.09
N GLU A 164 -6.47 -15.85 9.71
CA GLU A 164 -7.92 -15.98 9.93
C GLU A 164 -8.64 -14.72 9.46
N LYS A 165 -9.77 -14.90 8.79
CA LYS A 165 -10.67 -13.78 8.46
C LYS A 165 -11.20 -13.16 9.75
N PHE A 166 -10.87 -11.90 10.00
CA PHE A 166 -11.29 -11.18 11.20
C PHE A 166 -12.59 -10.40 10.99
N SER A 167 -12.66 -9.60 9.93
CA SER A 167 -13.85 -8.79 9.66
C SER A 167 -14.07 -8.54 8.18
N SER A 168 -15.29 -8.12 7.83
CA SER A 168 -15.62 -7.65 6.49
C SER A 168 -16.65 -6.53 6.59
N GLY A 169 -16.55 -5.58 5.67
CA GLY A 169 -17.41 -4.40 5.69
C GLY A 169 -17.44 -3.73 4.33
N LYS A 170 -17.81 -2.45 4.34
CA LYS A 170 -17.85 -1.60 3.16
C LYS A 170 -17.12 -0.30 3.47
N LEU A 171 -16.22 0.14 2.59
CA LEU A 171 -15.23 1.20 2.85
C LEU A 171 -15.83 2.44 3.55
N TYR A 172 -16.89 3.00 2.97
CA TYR A 172 -17.58 4.22 3.44
C TYR A 172 -18.95 3.98 4.09
N ASN A 173 -19.17 2.80 4.69
CA ASN A 173 -20.41 2.53 5.41
C ASN A 173 -20.46 3.24 6.77
N LYS A 174 -21.66 3.50 7.33
CA LYS A 174 -21.80 4.16 8.63
C LYS A 174 -21.48 3.25 9.83
N SER A 175 -21.82 1.96 9.76
CA SER A 175 -21.69 1.02 10.88
C SER A 175 -20.59 -0.03 10.67
N LYS A 176 -20.43 -0.53 9.44
CA LYS A 176 -19.41 -1.51 9.05
C LYS A 176 -18.31 -0.87 8.18
N SER A 177 -17.83 0.28 8.62
CA SER A 177 -16.78 1.06 7.95
C SER A 177 -15.39 0.47 8.17
N LEU A 178 -14.43 0.83 7.32
CA LEU A 178 -13.03 0.45 7.53
C LEU A 178 -12.47 1.01 8.85
N GLY A 179 -12.78 2.27 9.18
CA GLY A 179 -12.33 2.89 10.42
C GLY A 179 -12.87 2.18 11.68
N SER A 180 -14.13 1.75 11.65
CA SER A 180 -14.75 0.96 12.71
C SER A 180 -14.05 -0.40 12.83
N ALA A 181 -13.84 -1.09 11.71
CA ALA A 181 -13.16 -2.39 11.68
C ALA A 181 -11.72 -2.33 12.21
N LEU A 182 -10.94 -1.31 11.82
CA LEU A 182 -9.59 -1.10 12.35
C LEU A 182 -9.60 -0.78 13.85
N SER A 183 -10.55 0.04 14.31
CA SER A 183 -10.67 0.35 15.74
C SER A 183 -10.94 -0.91 16.56
N VAL A 184 -11.86 -1.76 16.09
CA VAL A 184 -12.18 -3.05 16.72
C VAL A 184 -10.99 -4.03 16.62
N PHE A 185 -10.26 -4.05 15.51
CA PHE A 185 -9.07 -4.89 15.33
C PHE A 185 -8.02 -4.61 16.42
N PHE A 186 -7.64 -3.34 16.59
CA PHE A 186 -6.64 -2.96 17.58
C PHE A 186 -7.18 -3.01 19.02
N ALA A 187 -8.48 -2.82 19.24
CA ALA A 187 -9.12 -3.04 20.54
C ALA A 187 -9.04 -4.50 21.01
N HIS A 188 -8.96 -5.47 20.08
CA HIS A 188 -8.70 -6.88 20.39
C HIS A 188 -7.21 -7.21 20.54
N HIS A 189 -6.33 -6.21 20.62
CA HIS A 189 -4.87 -6.38 20.74
C HIS A 189 -4.24 -7.19 19.60
N LEU A 190 -4.88 -7.23 18.43
CA LEU A 190 -4.31 -7.84 17.25
C LEU A 190 -3.19 -6.95 16.70
N GLN A 191 -2.02 -7.56 16.43
CA GLN A 191 -0.83 -6.83 16.04
C GLN A 191 -0.80 -6.52 14.54
N THR A 192 -0.96 -7.55 13.70
CA THR A 192 -0.78 -7.43 12.25
C THR A 192 -1.93 -8.04 11.48
N GLY A 193 -2.31 -7.40 10.38
CA GLY A 193 -3.39 -7.85 9.52
C GLY A 193 -3.19 -7.44 8.07
N ILE A 194 -3.99 -8.07 7.22
CA ILE A 194 -4.04 -7.79 5.78
C ILE A 194 -5.41 -7.25 5.44
N LEU A 195 -5.45 -6.13 4.73
CA LEU A 195 -6.66 -5.56 4.16
C LEU A 195 -6.72 -5.93 2.68
N GLN A 196 -7.82 -6.54 2.26
CA GLN A 196 -8.13 -6.81 0.85
C GLN A 196 -9.33 -5.97 0.41
N LEU A 197 -9.21 -5.33 -0.74
CA LEU A 197 -10.28 -4.59 -1.41
C LEU A 197 -10.10 -4.77 -2.92
N ARG A 198 -11.05 -5.44 -3.59
CA ARG A 198 -10.94 -5.80 -5.01
C ARG A 198 -9.61 -6.52 -5.32
N ASP A 199 -8.89 -6.03 -6.32
CA ASP A 199 -7.56 -6.45 -6.77
C ASP A 199 -6.40 -5.87 -5.93
N GLN A 200 -6.72 -5.07 -4.91
CA GLN A 200 -5.73 -4.47 -4.02
C GLN A 200 -5.62 -5.21 -2.68
N ALA A 201 -4.40 -5.30 -2.18
CA ALA A 201 -4.11 -5.70 -0.82
C ALA A 201 -2.97 -4.86 -0.22
N LEU A 202 -3.02 -4.70 1.10
CA LEU A 202 -1.95 -4.12 1.88
C LEU A 202 -1.87 -4.79 3.25
N ALA A 203 -0.67 -4.79 3.83
CA ALA A 203 -0.45 -5.20 5.20
C ALA A 203 -0.46 -3.98 6.12
N PHE A 204 -0.97 -4.16 7.32
CA PHE A 204 -0.97 -3.13 8.35
C PHE A 204 -0.75 -3.74 9.72
N GLY A 205 -0.37 -2.92 10.68
CA GLY A 205 -0.28 -3.37 12.05
C GLY A 205 0.17 -2.32 13.03
N TYR A 206 0.36 -2.74 14.26
CA TYR A 206 0.94 -1.97 15.35
C TYR A 206 2.05 -2.79 16.00
N ILE A 207 3.25 -2.23 16.02
CA ILE A 207 4.42 -2.86 16.63
C ILE A 207 4.72 -2.11 17.94
N PRO A 208 4.62 -2.78 19.10
CA PRO A 208 4.96 -2.17 20.37
C PRO A 208 6.46 -1.91 20.44
N GLU A 209 6.85 -0.67 20.73
CA GLU A 209 8.25 -0.27 20.91
C GLU A 209 8.37 0.35 22.31
N PHE A 210 9.14 -0.30 23.18
CA PHE A 210 9.26 0.07 24.60
C PHE A 210 9.76 1.51 24.81
N ALA A 211 10.68 1.98 23.98
CA ALA A 211 11.29 3.31 24.11
C ALA A 211 10.49 4.44 23.41
N ALA A 212 9.70 4.11 22.38
CA ALA A 212 9.07 5.10 21.50
C ALA A 212 7.53 5.12 21.56
N GLY A 213 6.91 4.25 22.37
CA GLY A 213 5.45 4.15 22.50
C GLY A 213 4.77 3.34 21.38
N GLY A 214 5.56 2.53 20.65
CA GLY A 214 5.12 1.77 19.48
C GLY A 214 4.69 2.62 18.29
N ALA A 215 4.49 1.95 17.15
CA ALA A 215 4.04 2.62 15.94
C ALA A 215 3.13 1.74 15.10
N PHE A 216 2.16 2.39 14.47
CA PHE A 216 1.38 1.79 13.40
C PHE A 216 2.21 1.77 12.12
N PHE A 217 2.02 0.75 11.31
CA PHE A 217 2.59 0.67 9.98
C PHE A 217 1.56 0.26 8.93
N MET A 218 1.85 0.64 7.68
CA MET A 218 1.15 0.19 6.48
C MET A 218 2.20 -0.18 5.44
N PHE A 219 2.21 -1.42 4.98
CA PHE A 219 3.07 -1.89 3.90
C PHE A 219 2.24 -2.10 2.63
N HIS A 220 2.73 -1.59 1.50
CA HIS A 220 2.08 -1.75 0.21
C HIS A 220 3.11 -2.05 -0.88
N CYS A 221 2.81 -3.05 -1.70
CA CYS A 221 3.75 -3.58 -2.70
C CYS A 221 3.21 -3.63 -4.13
N GLN A 222 2.03 -3.06 -4.38
CA GLN A 222 1.43 -2.98 -5.72
C GLN A 222 1.59 -1.59 -6.36
N ALA A 223 2.23 -0.64 -5.67
CA ALA A 223 2.37 0.70 -6.21
C ALA A 223 3.31 0.72 -7.42
N GLN A 224 2.79 1.30 -8.50
CA GLN A 224 3.46 1.43 -9.76
C GLN A 224 3.04 2.76 -10.38
N GLY A 225 3.99 3.49 -10.96
CA GLY A 225 3.66 4.71 -11.67
C GLY A 225 3.12 5.81 -10.75
N LYS A 226 2.46 6.78 -11.38
CA LYS A 226 1.77 7.86 -10.67
C LYS A 226 0.63 7.25 -9.82
N PRO A 227 0.32 7.84 -8.64
CA PRO A 227 0.83 9.13 -8.16
C PRO A 227 2.07 9.01 -7.27
N VAL A 228 2.62 7.82 -7.03
CA VAL A 228 3.74 7.62 -6.07
C VAL A 228 5.10 7.66 -6.76
N PHE A 229 5.22 7.10 -7.96
CA PHE A 229 6.47 6.96 -8.71
C PHE A 229 6.37 7.56 -10.13
N ASN A 230 7.49 7.61 -10.85
CA ASN A 230 7.44 7.89 -12.29
C ASN A 230 6.75 6.75 -13.05
N GLU A 231 6.22 7.02 -14.25
CA GLU A 231 5.30 6.12 -14.99
C GLU A 231 5.79 4.69 -15.26
N CYS A 232 7.11 4.44 -15.16
CA CYS A 232 7.73 3.14 -15.38
C CYS A 232 8.47 2.64 -14.15
N GLU A 233 8.15 3.13 -12.96
CA GLU A 233 8.81 2.76 -11.71
C GLU A 233 7.84 2.05 -10.77
N THR A 234 8.38 1.11 -10.00
CA THR A 234 7.67 0.42 -8.92
C THR A 234 8.64 0.12 -7.78
N ALA A 235 8.12 0.18 -6.56
CA ALA A 235 8.80 -0.31 -5.36
C ALA A 235 7.78 -0.62 -4.27
N PRO A 236 8.06 -1.59 -3.38
CA PRO A 236 7.33 -1.68 -2.12
C PRO A 236 7.66 -0.48 -1.24
N TYR A 237 6.73 -0.10 -0.38
CA TYR A 237 6.98 0.90 0.65
C TYR A 237 6.25 0.56 1.93
N VAL A 238 6.78 1.09 3.03
CA VAL A 238 6.11 1.11 4.32
C VAL A 238 5.94 2.55 4.80
N LEU A 239 4.77 2.85 5.33
CA LEU A 239 4.51 4.07 6.08
C LEU A 239 4.51 3.73 7.57
N ARG A 240 5.16 4.57 8.38
CA ARG A 240 5.18 4.50 9.84
C ARG A 240 4.47 5.72 10.41
N MET A 241 3.62 5.51 11.41
CA MET A 241 2.85 6.59 12.04
C MET A 241 2.50 6.27 13.50
N ARG A 242 2.14 7.30 14.27
CA ARG A 242 1.83 7.15 15.71
C ARG A 242 0.33 7.06 16.03
N GLN A 243 -0.54 7.39 15.08
CA GLN A 243 -1.97 7.52 15.31
C GLN A 243 -2.78 6.62 14.37
N LEU A 244 -3.77 5.92 14.91
CA LEU A 244 -4.70 5.09 14.14
C LEU A 244 -5.44 5.90 13.06
N LYS A 245 -5.82 7.14 13.36
CA LYS A 245 -6.45 8.04 12.38
C LYS A 245 -5.53 8.33 11.19
N GLN A 246 -4.23 8.47 11.43
CA GLN A 246 -3.24 8.67 10.36
C GLN A 246 -3.08 7.38 9.53
N LEU A 247 -3.08 6.20 10.16
CA LEU A 247 -3.10 4.91 9.46
C LEU A 247 -4.31 4.80 8.53
N LEU A 248 -5.51 5.07 9.04
CA LEU A 248 -6.73 5.06 8.21
C LEU A 248 -6.64 6.01 7.02
N ASN A 249 -6.16 7.24 7.22
CA ASN A 249 -5.97 8.19 6.12
C ASN A 249 -4.97 7.68 5.08
N CYS A 250 -3.83 7.13 5.52
CA CYS A 250 -2.84 6.57 4.62
C CYS A 250 -3.42 5.42 3.78
N ILE A 251 -4.17 4.51 4.41
CA ILE A 251 -4.85 3.42 3.70
C ILE A 251 -5.84 3.96 2.66
N LEU A 252 -6.68 4.92 3.03
CA LEU A 252 -7.68 5.47 2.10
C LEU A 252 -7.05 6.15 0.88
N ILE A 253 -5.95 6.89 1.08
CA ILE A 253 -5.20 7.54 0.00
C ILE A 253 -4.49 6.48 -0.87
N THR A 254 -3.91 5.43 -0.27
CA THR A 254 -3.24 4.36 -1.01
C THR A 254 -4.20 3.56 -1.88
N LEU A 255 -5.42 3.29 -1.39
CA LEU A 255 -6.43 2.57 -2.16
C LEU A 255 -7.04 3.43 -3.28
N ASP A 256 -7.10 4.76 -3.10
CA ASP A 256 -7.76 5.74 -4.00
C ASP A 256 -9.16 5.29 -4.50
N GLU A 257 -9.87 4.54 -3.66
CA GLU A 257 -11.20 4.04 -3.99
C GLU A 257 -12.25 5.10 -3.65
N ARG A 258 -12.88 5.68 -4.67
CA ARG A 258 -13.89 6.75 -4.50
C ARG A 258 -15.33 6.23 -4.47
N GLN A 259 -15.56 4.98 -4.86
CA GLN A 259 -16.89 4.42 -4.91
C GLN A 259 -17.42 4.10 -3.52
N HIS A 260 -18.70 4.37 -3.32
CA HIS A 260 -19.40 3.96 -2.12
C HIS A 260 -19.68 2.46 -2.14
N ASN A 261 -19.79 1.86 -0.95
CA ASN A 261 -20.18 0.47 -0.75
C ASN A 261 -19.22 -0.60 -1.28
N VAL A 262 -17.96 -0.26 -1.58
CA VAL A 262 -16.96 -1.25 -1.98
C VAL A 262 -16.63 -2.18 -0.80
N PRO A 263 -16.79 -3.50 -0.96
CA PRO A 263 -16.55 -4.45 0.11
C PRO A 263 -15.05 -4.59 0.39
N PHE A 264 -14.71 -4.72 1.66
CA PHE A 264 -13.36 -5.07 2.10
C PHE A 264 -13.39 -6.29 3.01
N LYS A 265 -12.24 -6.96 3.11
CA LYS A 265 -11.97 -8.02 4.09
C LYS A 265 -10.71 -7.69 4.87
N ILE A 266 -10.72 -7.92 6.18
CA ILE A 266 -9.54 -7.89 7.03
C ILE A 266 -9.29 -9.29 7.54
N HIS A 267 -8.05 -9.74 7.40
CA HIS A 267 -7.54 -10.97 7.97
C HIS A 267 -6.52 -10.61 9.05
N LYS A 268 -6.58 -11.28 10.20
CA LYS A 268 -5.50 -11.24 11.18
C LYS A 268 -4.43 -12.23 10.75
N VAL A 269 -3.18 -11.85 10.98
CA VAL A 269 -2.02 -12.69 10.67
C VAL A 269 -1.22 -12.83 11.95
N HIS A 270 -0.97 -14.06 12.37
CA HIS A 270 -0.14 -14.38 13.52
C HIS A 270 0.98 -15.32 13.08
N CYS A 271 2.21 -15.00 13.50
CA CYS A 271 3.40 -15.78 13.16
C CYS A 271 4.05 -16.28 14.46
N VAL A 272 4.34 -17.59 14.53
CA VAL A 272 4.95 -18.25 15.71
C VAL A 272 6.26 -18.90 15.29
N PRO A 273 7.42 -18.50 15.84
CA PRO A 273 8.70 -19.15 15.55
C PRO A 273 8.64 -20.65 15.82
N MET A 274 9.15 -21.48 14.91
CA MET A 274 9.18 -22.94 15.14
C MET A 274 10.16 -23.34 16.26
N ALA A 275 11.18 -22.51 16.51
CA ALA A 275 12.14 -22.70 17.59
C ALA A 275 11.54 -22.52 19.00
N ALA A 276 10.30 -22.07 19.13
CA ALA A 276 9.61 -21.94 20.43
C ALA A 276 9.06 -23.29 20.97
N TYR A 277 9.24 -24.39 20.23
CA TYR A 277 8.76 -25.74 20.57
C TYR A 277 9.90 -26.75 20.82
N MET A 278 11.14 -26.28 20.99
CA MET A 278 12.29 -27.08 21.43
C MET A 278 12.74 -26.60 22.81
#